data_AF-A0A8H6WT13-F1
#
_entry.id   AF-A0A8H6WT13-F1
#
_cell.length_a   1.000
_cell.length_b   1.000
_cell.length_c   1.000
_cell.angle_alpha   90.00
_cell.angle_beta   90.00
_cell.angle_gamma   90.00
#
_symmetry.space_group_name_H-M   'P 1'
#
loop_
_entity.id
_entity.type
_entity.pdbx_description
1 polymer ?
#
loop_
_entity_poly.entity_id
_entity_poly.type
_entity_poly.pdbx_seq_one_letter_code
_entity_poly.pdbx_strand_id
1 'polypeptide(L)'
;MNQSNDAPLPLSVQLAATPSHEQLQSPLFTTLFPELRTIIFTIALTEYDDKTRPYSKHSWCYRPGFTHAGKISTGLLATCRRVYFEAGTHTAAVALNEHVFWMNRHPEDNGRRIEFMLPAFSEEQRAKIDSPNRHHNPRPSPRPTGSSANPHQPSSPGSPSAKSLTIRHSDWWYWEQHQPLRMDRPEKSWGAWIGSIPGIEVLELELETIDAKKAELEGIVRGAVGWRIPLNADGEEGEGWVLVHDGERPRESMWLGTSALAPPGNTRVLDKRTIQEDEEEEKRLDQAHPMDLKLHVRKIFFRRVRA
;
A
#
# COMPACT_ATOMS: atom_id res chain seq x y z
N MET A 1 -29.61 -30.04 20.43
CA MET A 1 -29.68 -29.64 19.01
C MET A 1 -28.28 -29.22 18.60
N ASN A 2 -27.58 -30.10 17.87
CA ASN A 2 -26.24 -29.81 17.34
C ASN A 2 -26.36 -28.68 16.32
N GLN A 3 -25.86 -27.49 16.65
CA GLN A 3 -25.54 -26.51 15.63
C GLN A 3 -24.21 -26.95 15.02
N SER A 4 -24.29 -27.56 13.83
CA SER A 4 -23.11 -27.84 13.00
C SER A 4 -22.48 -26.50 12.63
N ASN A 5 -21.37 -26.17 13.29
CA ASN A 5 -20.46 -25.07 12.95
C ASN A 5 -19.66 -25.39 11.68
N ASP A 6 -20.32 -25.83 10.60
CA ASP A 6 -19.65 -25.98 9.32
C ASP A 6 -19.56 -24.61 8.68
N ALA A 7 -18.41 -23.94 8.88
CA ALA A 7 -18.02 -22.83 8.05
C ALA A 7 -18.11 -23.26 6.58
N PRO A 8 -18.69 -22.45 5.68
CA PRO A 8 -18.79 -22.81 4.28
C PRO A 8 -17.39 -23.09 3.71
N LEU A 9 -17.26 -24.17 2.93
CA LEU A 9 -16.00 -24.56 2.31
C LEU A 9 -15.38 -23.36 1.57
N PRO A 10 -14.04 -23.21 1.55
CA PRO A 10 -13.40 -22.11 0.83
C PRO A 10 -13.81 -22.08 -0.65
N LEU A 11 -13.91 -20.88 -1.23
CA LEU A 11 -14.38 -20.70 -2.61
C LEU A 11 -13.46 -21.46 -3.59
N SER A 12 -12.15 -21.46 -3.33
CA SER A 12 -11.18 -22.24 -4.11
C SER A 12 -11.51 -23.73 -4.15
N VAL A 13 -11.95 -24.31 -3.02
CA VAL A 13 -12.31 -25.73 -2.88
C VAL A 13 -13.61 -26.04 -3.60
N GLN A 14 -14.61 -25.17 -3.47
CA GLN A 14 -15.88 -25.31 -4.20
C GLN A 14 -15.65 -25.26 -5.71
N LEU A 15 -14.77 -24.38 -6.17
CA LEU A 15 -14.39 -24.30 -7.58
C LEU A 15 -13.56 -25.53 -7.98
N ALA A 16 -12.63 -26.03 -7.17
CA ALA A 16 -11.85 -27.22 -7.53
C ALA A 16 -12.72 -28.50 -7.66
N ALA A 17 -13.90 -28.54 -7.03
CA ALA A 17 -14.78 -29.70 -7.03
C ALA A 17 -15.34 -30.09 -8.42
N THR A 18 -15.35 -29.19 -9.40
CA THR A 18 -15.70 -29.55 -10.78
C THR A 18 -14.47 -29.51 -11.68
N PRO A 19 -14.18 -30.60 -12.42
CA PRO A 19 -13.08 -30.63 -13.37
C PRO A 19 -13.20 -29.52 -14.41
N SER A 20 -12.07 -28.89 -14.75
CA SER A 20 -11.99 -27.94 -15.87
C SER A 20 -11.71 -28.67 -17.18
N HIS A 21 -12.32 -28.22 -18.28
CA HIS A 21 -11.96 -28.67 -19.62
C HIS A 21 -10.47 -28.43 -19.91
N GLU A 22 -9.79 -29.41 -20.53
CA GLU A 22 -8.34 -29.38 -20.73
C GLU A 22 -7.86 -28.33 -21.75
N GLN A 23 -8.74 -27.80 -22.60
CA GLN A 23 -8.37 -26.74 -23.57
C GLN A 23 -7.26 -27.16 -24.56
N LEU A 24 -7.22 -28.44 -24.98
CA LEU A 24 -6.23 -28.96 -25.93
C LEU A 24 -6.33 -28.34 -27.34
N GLN A 25 -7.36 -27.56 -27.62
CA GLN A 25 -7.45 -26.77 -28.85
C GLN A 25 -6.64 -25.47 -28.80
N SER A 26 -6.10 -25.09 -27.64
CA SER A 26 -5.33 -23.87 -27.45
C SER A 26 -3.82 -24.15 -27.44
N PRO A 27 -3.00 -23.42 -28.22
CA PRO A 27 -1.55 -23.55 -28.19
C PRO A 27 -0.96 -23.21 -26.82
N LEU A 28 -1.67 -22.40 -26.03
CA LEU A 28 -1.32 -22.12 -24.64
C LEU A 28 -1.14 -23.44 -23.85
N PHE A 29 -2.03 -24.42 -24.03
CA PHE A 29 -2.03 -25.66 -23.26
C PHE A 29 -1.41 -26.86 -23.98
N THR A 30 -1.28 -26.82 -25.30
CA THR A 30 -0.66 -27.91 -26.08
C THR A 30 0.79 -27.69 -26.42
N THR A 31 1.23 -26.43 -26.51
CA THR A 31 2.60 -26.08 -26.92
C THR A 31 3.46 -25.64 -25.75
N LEU A 32 2.91 -24.83 -24.83
CA LEU A 32 3.68 -24.29 -23.73
C LEU A 32 3.69 -25.23 -22.53
N PHE A 33 4.85 -25.37 -21.90
CA PHE A 33 5.00 -26.07 -20.63
C PHE A 33 4.36 -25.27 -19.48
N PRO A 34 3.94 -25.94 -18.39
CA PRO A 34 3.34 -25.29 -17.23
C PRO A 34 4.14 -24.09 -16.69
N GLU A 35 5.47 -24.18 -16.64
CA GLU A 35 6.36 -23.13 -16.13
C GLU A 35 6.25 -21.84 -16.95
N LEU A 36 6.19 -21.96 -18.28
CA LEU A 36 6.02 -20.82 -19.17
C LEU A 36 4.62 -20.21 -19.02
N ARG A 37 3.60 -21.04 -18.82
CA ARG A 37 2.25 -20.55 -18.53
C ARG A 37 2.20 -19.80 -17.21
N THR A 38 2.84 -20.30 -16.15
CA THR A 38 2.96 -19.60 -14.87
C THR A 38 3.61 -18.24 -15.06
N ILE A 39 4.72 -18.14 -15.80
CA ILE A 39 5.37 -16.85 -16.09
C ILE A 39 4.41 -15.90 -16.82
N ILE A 40 3.70 -16.39 -17.85
CA ILE A 40 2.71 -15.60 -18.59
C ILE A 40 1.60 -15.10 -17.66
N PHE A 41 1.06 -15.97 -16.81
CA PHE A 41 0.01 -15.62 -15.86
C PHE A 41 0.48 -14.61 -14.83
N THR A 42 1.68 -14.79 -14.30
CA THR A 42 2.31 -13.82 -13.39
C THR A 42 2.41 -12.46 -14.06
N ILE A 43 3.03 -12.37 -15.24
CA ILE A 43 3.21 -11.09 -15.94
C ILE A 43 1.85 -10.44 -16.28
N ALA A 44 0.87 -11.22 -16.74
CA ALA A 44 -0.45 -10.71 -17.10
C ALA A 44 -1.26 -10.20 -15.91
N LEU A 45 -1.03 -10.77 -14.72
CA LEU A 45 -1.74 -10.43 -13.49
C LEU A 45 -0.94 -9.47 -12.58
N THR A 46 0.30 -9.18 -12.91
CA THR A 46 1.07 -8.10 -12.28
C THR A 46 0.56 -6.75 -12.78
N GLU A 47 0.43 -5.81 -11.84
CA GLU A 47 0.03 -4.44 -12.07
C GLU A 47 1.07 -3.70 -12.90
N TYR A 48 0.60 -2.85 -13.81
CA TYR A 48 1.44 -1.99 -14.63
C TYR A 48 0.83 -0.59 -14.77
N ASP A 49 1.66 0.37 -15.16
CA ASP A 49 1.25 1.75 -15.42
C ASP A 49 0.30 1.83 -16.62
N ASP A 50 -0.94 2.29 -16.38
CA ASP A 50 -1.88 2.61 -17.45
C ASP A 50 -1.47 3.92 -18.12
N LYS A 51 -0.76 3.81 -19.24
CA LYS A 51 -0.30 4.95 -20.06
C LYS A 51 -1.44 5.84 -20.59
N THR A 52 -2.69 5.37 -20.54
CA THR A 52 -3.86 6.18 -20.91
C THR A 52 -4.36 7.06 -19.77
N ARG A 53 -3.84 6.84 -18.56
CA ARG A 53 -4.24 7.54 -17.32
C ARG A 53 -3.02 8.10 -16.58
N PRO A 54 -2.23 9.00 -17.21
CA PRO A 54 -1.15 9.69 -16.52
C PRO A 54 -1.70 10.57 -15.40
N TYR A 55 -0.99 10.63 -14.27
CA TYR A 55 -1.27 11.62 -13.24
C TYR A 55 -0.76 12.98 -13.68
N SER A 56 -1.56 14.03 -13.44
CA SER A 56 -1.08 15.40 -13.61
C SER A 56 0.08 15.66 -12.64
N LYS A 57 1.16 16.28 -13.12
CA LYS A 57 2.33 16.66 -12.32
C LYS A 57 1.98 17.65 -11.21
N HIS A 58 0.82 18.31 -11.35
CA HIS A 58 0.31 19.30 -10.42
C HIS A 58 -0.74 18.75 -9.45
N SER A 59 -0.94 17.42 -9.45
CA SER A 59 -1.79 16.70 -8.50
C SER A 59 -1.02 16.24 -7.26
N TRP A 60 -1.74 15.90 -6.19
CA TRP A 60 -1.17 15.29 -4.99
C TRP A 60 -0.62 13.88 -5.19
N CYS A 61 -1.08 13.22 -6.25
CA CYS A 61 -0.79 11.81 -6.47
C CYS A 61 0.53 11.62 -7.20
N TYR A 62 0.87 12.56 -8.09
CA TYR A 62 2.09 12.49 -8.88
C TYR A 62 3.36 12.46 -8.02
N ARG A 63 4.22 11.50 -8.35
CA ARG A 63 5.55 11.34 -7.75
C ARG A 63 6.45 10.57 -8.71
N PRO A 64 7.78 10.76 -8.68
CA PRO A 64 8.68 9.85 -9.36
C PRO A 64 8.44 8.40 -8.95
N GLY A 65 8.25 7.52 -9.94
CA GLY A 65 7.89 6.11 -9.73
C GLY A 65 6.38 5.86 -9.50
N PHE A 66 5.56 6.91 -9.43
CA PHE A 66 4.11 6.84 -9.32
C PHE A 66 3.49 7.92 -10.22
N THR A 67 3.60 7.70 -11.53
CA THR A 67 3.29 8.70 -12.56
C THR A 67 2.01 8.41 -13.33
N HIS A 68 1.46 7.20 -13.21
CA HIS A 68 0.24 6.75 -13.88
C HIS A 68 -0.64 5.98 -12.91
N ALA A 69 -1.93 5.90 -13.21
CA ALA A 69 -2.81 4.96 -12.52
C ALA A 69 -2.39 3.52 -12.82
N GLY A 70 -2.31 2.68 -11.79
CA GLY A 70 -2.02 1.27 -11.96
C GLY A 70 -3.21 0.48 -12.50
N LYS A 71 -2.91 -0.57 -13.27
CA LYS A 71 -3.90 -1.45 -13.90
C LYS A 71 -3.49 -2.91 -13.81
N ILE A 72 -4.45 -3.74 -13.41
CA ILE A 72 -4.31 -5.21 -13.41
C ILE A 72 -5.25 -5.78 -14.47
N SER A 73 -4.72 -6.58 -15.39
CA SER A 73 -5.50 -7.15 -16.50
C SER A 73 -6.11 -8.50 -16.12
N THR A 74 -7.22 -8.47 -15.39
CA THR A 74 -7.91 -9.70 -14.92
C THR A 74 -8.73 -10.41 -16.01
N GLY A 75 -8.84 -9.85 -17.21
CA GLY A 75 -9.59 -10.45 -18.32
C GLY A 75 -9.13 -11.87 -18.67
N LEU A 76 -7.85 -12.18 -18.46
CA LEU A 76 -7.30 -13.51 -18.65
C LEU A 76 -7.97 -14.56 -17.75
N LEU A 77 -8.26 -14.21 -16.49
CA LEU A 77 -8.93 -15.10 -15.52
C LEU A 77 -10.36 -15.44 -15.93
N ALA A 78 -10.99 -14.59 -16.75
CA ALA A 78 -12.35 -14.79 -17.24
C ALA A 78 -12.43 -15.64 -18.52
N THR A 79 -11.29 -16.05 -19.10
CA THR A 79 -11.27 -16.77 -20.39
C THR A 79 -11.75 -18.22 -20.26
N CYS A 80 -11.18 -18.98 -19.32
CA CYS A 80 -11.63 -20.33 -19.02
C CYS A 80 -11.25 -20.77 -17.61
N ARG A 81 -11.94 -21.81 -17.13
CA ARG A 81 -11.73 -22.37 -15.78
C ARG A 81 -10.31 -22.91 -15.56
N ARG A 82 -9.67 -23.47 -16.60
CA ARG A 82 -8.30 -24.00 -16.52
C ARG A 82 -7.28 -22.88 -16.27
N VAL A 83 -7.38 -21.77 -17.02
CA VAL A 83 -6.57 -20.56 -16.79
C VAL A 83 -6.82 -20.03 -15.38
N TYR A 84 -8.07 -19.93 -14.97
CA TYR A 84 -8.43 -19.46 -13.62
C TYR A 84 -7.74 -20.30 -12.53
N PHE A 85 -7.74 -21.64 -12.60
CA PHE A 85 -7.05 -22.48 -11.62
C PHE A 85 -5.54 -22.37 -11.69
N GLU A 86 -4.97 -22.53 -12.88
CA GLU A 86 -3.52 -22.61 -13.06
C GLU A 86 -2.83 -21.28 -12.74
N ALA A 87 -3.51 -20.16 -12.96
CA ALA A 87 -3.01 -18.83 -12.60
C ALA A 87 -3.05 -18.53 -11.10
N GLY A 88 -3.68 -19.37 -10.27
CA GLY A 88 -3.81 -19.14 -8.82
C GLY A 88 -5.17 -18.60 -8.36
N THR A 89 -6.23 -18.84 -9.14
CA THR A 89 -7.64 -18.47 -8.87
C THR A 89 -7.85 -16.97 -8.60
N HIS A 90 -8.90 -16.62 -7.85
CA HIS A 90 -9.16 -15.25 -7.40
C HIS A 90 -8.08 -14.63 -6.50
N THR A 91 -7.06 -15.38 -6.08
CA THR A 91 -6.04 -14.88 -5.15
C THR A 91 -4.79 -14.34 -5.82
N ALA A 92 -4.50 -14.74 -7.07
CA ALA A 92 -3.25 -14.41 -7.73
C ALA A 92 -3.05 -12.90 -7.97
N ALA A 93 -4.07 -12.24 -8.53
CA ALA A 93 -4.04 -10.79 -8.73
C ALA A 93 -3.91 -10.00 -7.41
N VAL A 94 -4.27 -10.61 -6.28
CA VAL A 94 -4.10 -10.00 -4.96
C VAL A 94 -2.70 -10.29 -4.42
N ALA A 95 -2.19 -11.51 -4.58
CA ALA A 95 -0.88 -11.92 -4.06
C ALA A 95 0.30 -11.29 -4.82
N LEU A 96 0.15 -11.05 -6.13
CA LEU A 96 1.23 -10.59 -7.01
C LEU A 96 1.48 -9.09 -6.94
N ASN A 97 0.56 -8.31 -6.38
CA ASN A 97 0.55 -6.87 -6.50
C ASN A 97 0.69 -6.18 -5.15
N GLU A 98 1.40 -5.07 -5.18
CA GLU A 98 1.44 -4.14 -4.06
C GLU A 98 0.09 -3.47 -3.92
N HIS A 99 -0.50 -3.53 -2.72
CA HIS A 99 -1.75 -2.82 -2.49
C HIS A 99 -1.45 -1.47 -1.85
N VAL A 100 -1.76 -0.39 -2.55
CA VAL A 100 -1.63 0.97 -2.03
C VAL A 100 -2.97 1.44 -1.47
N PHE A 101 -2.97 1.88 -0.20
CA PHE A 101 -4.18 2.41 0.43
C PHE A 101 -3.96 3.85 0.89
N TRP A 102 -4.82 4.72 0.37
CA TRP A 102 -4.83 6.13 0.69
C TRP A 102 -5.80 6.40 1.82
N MET A 103 -5.36 7.16 2.83
CA MET A 103 -6.27 7.64 3.87
C MET A 103 -7.01 8.91 3.44
N ASN A 104 -6.31 9.81 2.73
CA ASN A 104 -6.85 11.04 2.18
C ASN A 104 -6.23 11.31 0.80
N ARG A 105 -6.87 12.19 0.02
CA ARG A 105 -6.39 12.66 -1.29
C ARG A 105 -6.07 11.52 -2.28
N HIS A 106 -6.95 10.52 -2.32
CA HIS A 106 -6.84 9.41 -3.27
C HIS A 106 -6.95 9.92 -4.73
N PRO A 107 -6.26 9.28 -5.69
CA PRO A 107 -6.31 9.67 -7.10
C PRO A 107 -7.66 9.63 -7.82
N GLU A 108 -8.70 9.13 -7.15
CA GLU A 108 -10.04 8.94 -7.70
C GLU A 108 -11.00 9.36 -6.58
N ASP A 109 -12.01 10.17 -6.87
CA ASP A 109 -12.94 10.75 -5.88
C ASP A 109 -13.69 9.68 -5.02
N ASN A 110 -13.68 8.41 -5.45
CA ASN A 110 -14.24 7.25 -4.75
C ASN A 110 -13.19 6.21 -4.33
N GLY A 111 -11.96 6.66 -4.12
CA GLY A 111 -10.84 5.83 -3.71
C GLY A 111 -11.16 4.84 -2.60
N ARG A 112 -10.76 3.59 -2.82
CA ARG A 112 -11.03 2.44 -1.94
C ARG A 112 -10.32 2.63 -0.59
N ARG A 113 -10.95 3.37 0.33
CA ARG A 113 -10.51 3.41 1.72
C ARG A 113 -10.41 1.98 2.23
N ILE A 114 -9.36 1.70 3.00
CA ILE A 114 -9.12 0.37 3.58
C ILE A 114 -10.34 -0.17 4.34
N GLU A 115 -11.09 0.73 4.99
CA GLU A 115 -12.33 0.46 5.73
C GLU A 115 -13.43 -0.15 4.83
N PHE A 116 -13.44 0.18 3.53
CA PHE A 116 -14.39 -0.36 2.57
C PHE A 116 -13.83 -1.50 1.73
N MET A 117 -12.51 -1.56 1.53
CA MET A 117 -11.87 -2.54 0.66
C MET A 117 -11.55 -3.87 1.36
N LEU A 118 -11.03 -3.84 2.59
CA LEU A 118 -10.73 -5.10 3.33
C LEU A 118 -11.96 -5.99 3.53
N PRO A 119 -13.14 -5.45 3.87
CA PRO A 119 -14.36 -6.26 3.95
C PRO A 119 -14.81 -6.84 2.60
N ALA A 120 -14.43 -6.23 1.48
CA ALA A 120 -14.80 -6.68 0.13
C ALA A 120 -13.96 -7.88 -0.37
N PHE A 121 -12.81 -8.15 0.24
CA PHE A 121 -12.00 -9.33 -0.08
C PHE A 121 -12.54 -10.59 0.59
N SER A 122 -12.45 -11.74 -0.10
CA SER A 122 -12.68 -13.05 0.52
C SER A 122 -11.63 -13.30 1.62
N GLU A 123 -11.89 -14.25 2.51
CA GLU A 123 -10.91 -14.66 3.52
C GLU A 123 -9.60 -15.15 2.89
N GLU A 124 -9.70 -15.91 1.81
CA GLU A 124 -8.55 -16.41 1.04
C GLU A 124 -7.75 -15.25 0.40
N GLN A 125 -8.44 -14.21 -0.09
CA GLN A 125 -7.78 -13.01 -0.60
C GLN A 125 -7.14 -12.18 0.51
N ARG A 126 -7.83 -11.98 1.63
CA ARG A 126 -7.28 -11.28 2.80
C ARG A 126 -6.01 -11.95 3.31
N ALA A 127 -5.96 -13.28 3.30
CA ALA A 127 -4.77 -14.05 3.66
C ALA A 127 -3.59 -13.87 2.68
N LYS A 128 -3.85 -13.40 1.45
CA LYS A 128 -2.82 -13.07 0.44
C LYS A 128 -2.48 -11.60 0.39
N ILE A 129 -3.33 -10.75 0.94
CA ILE A 129 -2.95 -9.40 1.30
C ILE A 129 -2.03 -9.54 2.50
N ASP A 130 -0.75 -9.73 2.20
CA ASP A 130 0.34 -9.58 3.16
C ASP A 130 0.37 -8.13 3.72
N SER A 131 -0.57 -7.27 3.35
CA SER A 131 -0.90 -5.96 3.92
C SER A 131 -0.06 -4.79 3.39
N PRO A 132 -0.61 -3.57 3.45
CA PRO A 132 -0.51 -2.62 2.35
C PRO A 132 0.45 -1.47 2.53
N ASN A 133 0.95 -0.94 1.41
CA ASN A 133 1.62 0.34 1.38
C ASN A 133 0.58 1.44 1.68
N ARG A 134 0.61 1.97 2.91
CA ARG A 134 -0.29 3.06 3.32
C ARG A 134 0.45 4.38 3.29
N HIS A 135 -0.25 5.40 2.83
CA HIS A 135 0.12 6.77 3.12
C HIS A 135 -0.60 7.21 4.40
N HIS A 136 0.09 7.38 5.55
CA HIS A 136 -0.54 7.71 6.84
C HIS A 136 -0.02 9.01 7.47
N ASN A 137 -0.83 9.52 8.39
CA ASN A 137 -0.61 10.68 9.25
C ASN A 137 -1.18 10.33 10.64
N PRO A 138 -0.45 10.49 11.77
CA PRO A 138 -0.90 9.96 13.05
C PRO A 138 -1.72 10.95 13.89
N ARG A 139 -2.84 10.47 14.45
CA ARG A 139 -3.37 10.92 15.75
C ARG A 139 -4.01 9.74 16.50
N PRO A 140 -4.13 9.80 17.84
CA PRO A 140 -4.68 8.73 18.66
C PRO A 140 -6.20 8.77 18.65
N SER A 141 -6.84 7.61 18.47
CA SER A 141 -8.26 7.45 18.81
C SER A 141 -8.38 6.87 20.23
N PRO A 142 -9.26 7.40 21.09
CA PRO A 142 -9.65 6.73 22.32
C PRO A 142 -10.56 5.54 21.97
N ARG A 143 -10.00 4.31 22.11
CA ARG A 143 -10.53 3.06 22.71
C ARG A 143 -12.07 2.80 22.76
N PRO A 144 -12.48 1.56 23.10
CA PRO A 144 -12.61 0.33 22.32
C PRO A 144 -14.10 -0.02 22.03
N THR A 145 -14.40 -0.75 20.96
CA THR A 145 -15.64 -1.55 20.92
C THR A 145 -15.34 -2.91 20.30
N GLY A 146 -15.62 -3.94 21.09
CA GLY A 146 -15.25 -5.31 20.80
C GLY A 146 -15.84 -5.83 19.50
N SER A 147 -15.01 -6.52 18.75
CA SER A 147 -15.39 -7.71 17.99
C SER A 147 -14.13 -8.56 17.95
N SER A 148 -14.19 -9.73 18.58
CA SER A 148 -13.12 -10.71 18.53
C SER A 148 -13.01 -11.20 17.08
N ALA A 149 -11.97 -10.75 16.38
CA ALA A 149 -11.51 -11.50 15.21
C ALA A 149 -10.59 -12.60 15.74
N ASN A 150 -10.97 -13.85 15.50
CA ASN A 150 -10.21 -15.03 15.91
C ASN A 150 -8.76 -14.97 15.39
N PRO A 151 -7.78 -15.45 16.18
CA PRO A 151 -6.39 -15.52 15.75
C PRO A 151 -6.30 -16.51 14.57
N HIS A 152 -5.93 -16.00 13.39
CA HIS A 152 -5.69 -16.84 12.21
C HIS A 152 -4.24 -17.34 12.22
N GLN A 153 -4.09 -18.57 11.74
CA GLN A 153 -2.87 -19.38 11.75
C GLN A 153 -1.67 -18.74 11.04
N PRO A 154 -0.44 -19.10 11.44
CA PRO A 154 0.79 -18.59 10.82
C PRO A 154 0.90 -19.03 9.36
N SER A 155 1.14 -18.07 8.47
CA SER A 155 1.49 -18.31 7.08
C SER A 155 2.89 -18.91 6.95
N SER A 156 3.07 -19.79 5.96
CA SER A 156 4.31 -20.52 5.69
C SER A 156 5.52 -19.60 5.40
N PRO A 157 6.76 -20.04 5.73
CA PRO A 157 7.95 -19.21 5.69
C PRO A 157 8.50 -19.07 4.25
N GLY A 158 8.88 -17.86 3.84
CA GLY A 158 9.57 -17.71 2.55
C GLY A 158 9.99 -16.32 2.10
N SER A 159 9.45 -15.23 2.66
CA SER A 159 9.96 -13.87 2.42
C SER A 159 9.53 -12.96 3.58
N PRO A 160 10.38 -12.04 4.06
CA PRO A 160 9.97 -11.10 5.11
C PRO A 160 8.82 -10.24 4.58
N SER A 161 7.73 -10.20 5.35
CA SER A 161 6.59 -9.32 5.11
C SER A 161 7.04 -7.87 5.33
N ALA A 162 7.64 -7.27 4.30
CA ALA A 162 8.04 -5.87 4.31
C ALA A 162 6.80 -5.00 4.05
N LYS A 163 6.57 -4.01 4.91
CA LYS A 163 5.47 -3.04 4.79
C LYS A 163 6.04 -1.65 4.68
N SER A 164 5.47 -0.80 3.82
CA SER A 164 5.81 0.62 3.79
C SER A 164 4.69 1.50 4.35
N LEU A 165 5.10 2.51 5.12
CA LEU A 165 4.26 3.60 5.57
C LEU A 165 4.85 4.89 5.03
N THR A 166 4.12 5.59 4.18
CA THR A 166 4.58 6.85 3.58
C THR A 166 3.82 8.03 4.17
N ILE A 167 4.50 9.13 4.49
CA ILE A 167 3.88 10.40 4.89
C ILE A 167 4.32 11.44 3.87
N ARG A 168 3.44 11.87 2.97
CA ARG A 168 3.79 12.85 1.93
C ARG A 168 3.93 14.24 2.52
N HIS A 169 4.57 15.14 1.78
CA HIS A 169 4.71 16.55 2.18
C HIS A 169 3.38 17.22 2.52
N SER A 170 2.26 16.80 1.93
CA SER A 170 0.94 17.37 2.20
C SER A 170 0.15 16.61 3.24
N ASP A 171 0.56 15.40 3.64
CA ASP A 171 -0.17 14.57 4.61
C ASP A 171 0.04 15.01 6.07
N TRP A 172 1.05 15.87 6.31
CA TRP A 172 1.27 16.46 7.62
C TRP A 172 0.07 17.30 8.07
N TRP A 173 -0.27 17.17 9.35
CA TRP A 173 -1.47 17.83 9.86
C TRP A 173 -1.40 19.35 9.79
N TYR A 174 -2.46 19.96 9.23
CA TYR A 174 -2.55 21.41 8.99
C TYR A 174 -1.38 21.96 8.16
N TRP A 175 -0.81 21.14 7.28
CA TRP A 175 0.26 21.53 6.39
C TRP A 175 -0.12 22.75 5.54
N GLU A 176 -1.37 22.85 5.10
CA GLU A 176 -1.91 23.98 4.32
C GLU A 176 -1.84 25.31 5.08
N GLN A 177 -1.82 25.24 6.41
CA GLN A 177 -1.72 26.38 7.31
C GLN A 177 -0.27 26.65 7.73
N HIS A 178 0.70 26.02 7.05
CA HIS A 178 2.14 26.13 7.32
C HIS A 178 2.53 25.70 8.75
N GLN A 179 1.71 24.87 9.41
CA GLN A 179 1.97 24.41 10.77
C GLN A 179 3.25 23.56 10.85
N PRO A 180 3.99 23.58 11.97
CA PRO A 180 5.19 22.76 12.15
C PRO A 180 4.91 21.26 11.94
N LEU A 181 5.85 20.55 11.33
CA LEU A 181 5.78 19.10 11.18
C LEU A 181 5.77 18.45 12.57
N ARG A 182 4.81 17.55 12.79
CA ARG A 182 4.68 16.81 14.04
C ARG A 182 4.32 15.37 13.73
N MET A 183 4.98 14.47 14.45
CA MET A 183 4.66 13.04 14.43
C MET A 183 4.68 12.55 15.88
N ASP A 184 3.55 12.00 16.33
CA ASP A 184 3.47 11.43 17.66
C ASP A 184 4.34 10.17 17.76
N ARG A 185 4.84 9.90 18.97
CA ARG A 185 5.59 8.68 19.25
C ARG A 185 4.69 7.44 19.03
N PRO A 186 5.18 6.40 18.34
CA PRO A 186 4.37 5.24 17.96
C PRO A 186 3.75 4.53 19.16
N GLU A 187 4.47 4.46 20.28
CA GLU A 187 4.07 3.76 21.52
C GLU A 187 2.73 4.26 22.08
N LYS A 188 2.33 5.49 21.74
CA LYS A 188 1.12 6.16 22.24
C LYS A 188 0.12 6.54 21.14
N SER A 189 0.35 6.13 19.89
CA SER A 189 -0.45 6.59 18.75
C SER A 189 -0.59 5.54 17.65
N TRP A 190 0.01 5.76 16.48
CA TRP A 190 -0.12 4.93 15.28
C TRP A 190 0.60 3.57 15.37
N GLY A 191 1.50 3.39 16.34
CA GLY A 191 2.27 2.16 16.51
C GLY A 191 1.40 0.95 16.84
N ALA A 192 0.32 1.14 17.61
CA ALA A 192 -0.64 0.07 17.90
C ALA A 192 -1.36 -0.45 16.64
N TRP A 193 -1.59 0.43 15.66
CA TRP A 193 -2.16 0.03 14.39
C TRP A 193 -1.15 -0.79 13.57
N ILE A 194 0.10 -0.33 13.46
CA ILE A 194 1.17 -1.11 12.81
C ILE A 194 1.34 -2.48 13.49
N GLY A 195 1.30 -2.51 14.81
CA GLY A 195 1.37 -3.74 15.60
C GLY A 195 0.21 -4.70 15.39
N SER A 196 -0.88 -4.27 14.75
CA SER A 196 -2.00 -5.14 14.39
C SER A 196 -1.86 -5.81 13.03
N ILE A 197 -0.83 -5.46 12.24
CA ILE A 197 -0.57 -6.07 10.93
C ILE A 197 0.08 -7.44 11.16
N PRO A 198 -0.59 -8.54 10.78
CA PRO A 198 -0.04 -9.88 10.99
C PRO A 198 1.26 -10.08 10.21
N GLY A 199 2.25 -10.72 10.83
CA GLY A 199 3.47 -11.17 10.17
C GLY A 199 4.48 -10.07 9.81
N ILE A 200 4.29 -8.81 10.24
CA ILE A 200 5.21 -7.72 9.90
C ILE A 200 6.64 -7.98 10.40
N GLU A 201 7.59 -8.09 9.46
CA GLU A 201 9.00 -8.32 9.78
C GLU A 201 9.84 -7.06 9.61
N VAL A 202 9.48 -6.24 8.61
CA VAL A 202 10.18 -4.99 8.28
C VAL A 202 9.16 -3.90 8.03
N LEU A 203 9.37 -2.73 8.64
CA LEU A 203 8.64 -1.51 8.32
C LEU A 203 9.58 -0.51 7.66
N GLU A 204 9.27 -0.11 6.43
CA GLU A 204 9.85 1.06 5.78
C GLU A 204 8.97 2.28 6.06
N LEU A 205 9.44 3.19 6.90
CA LEU A 205 8.80 4.48 7.12
C LEU A 205 9.41 5.52 6.20
N GLU A 206 8.63 6.02 5.25
CA GLU A 206 9.03 7.05 4.32
C GLU A 206 8.37 8.39 4.69
N LEU A 207 9.17 9.41 4.92
CA LEU A 207 8.73 10.74 5.33
C LEU A 207 9.18 11.77 4.29
N GLU A 208 8.24 12.55 3.76
CA GLU A 208 8.49 13.55 2.73
C GLU A 208 8.11 14.95 3.20
N THR A 209 8.91 15.96 2.85
CA THR A 209 8.56 17.38 3.09
C THR A 209 9.22 18.31 2.08
N ILE A 210 8.77 19.56 2.04
CA ILE A 210 9.36 20.63 1.23
C ILE A 210 10.68 21.15 1.82
N ASP A 211 11.53 21.77 0.99
CA ASP A 211 12.81 22.36 1.40
C ASP A 211 12.70 23.27 2.64
N ALA A 212 11.69 24.14 2.69
CA ALA A 212 11.47 25.08 3.79
C ALA A 212 11.27 24.41 5.16
N LYS A 213 10.80 23.16 5.18
CA LYS A 213 10.54 22.39 6.42
C LYS A 213 11.53 21.24 6.62
N LYS A 214 12.58 21.15 5.80
CA LYS A 214 13.60 20.09 5.89
C LYS A 214 14.18 19.96 7.29
N ALA A 215 14.53 21.07 7.94
CA ALA A 215 15.11 21.06 9.28
C ALA A 215 14.17 20.44 10.34
N GLU A 216 12.86 20.66 10.21
CA GLU A 216 11.83 20.06 11.07
C GLU A 216 11.77 18.54 10.84
N LEU A 217 11.78 18.09 9.57
CA LEU A 217 11.82 16.68 9.22
C LEU A 217 13.06 15.98 9.79
N GLU A 218 14.24 16.59 9.68
CA GLU A 218 15.48 16.05 10.26
C GLU A 218 15.37 15.88 11.79
N GLY A 219 14.63 16.77 12.46
CA GLY A 219 14.32 16.63 13.88
C GLY A 219 13.51 15.38 14.18
N ILE A 220 12.48 15.10 13.38
CA ILE A 220 11.64 13.90 13.50
C ILE A 220 12.46 12.64 13.22
N VAL A 221 13.25 12.63 12.14
CA VAL A 221 14.10 11.49 11.76
C VAL A 221 15.10 11.15 12.86
N ARG A 222 15.75 12.15 13.46
CA ARG A 222 16.66 11.93 14.61
C ARG A 222 15.94 11.30 15.80
N GLY A 223 14.69 11.70 16.07
CA GLY A 223 13.88 11.10 17.12
C GLY A 223 13.42 9.67 16.79
N ALA A 224 13.17 9.39 15.51
CA ALA A 224 12.61 8.13 15.03
C ALA A 224 13.55 6.93 15.19
N VAL A 225 14.86 7.16 15.15
CA VAL A 225 15.88 6.14 15.43
C VAL A 225 15.70 5.50 16.82
N GLY A 226 15.14 6.24 17.78
CA GLY A 226 14.89 5.75 19.14
C GLY A 226 13.49 5.18 19.37
N TRP A 227 12.64 5.09 18.34
CA TRP A 227 11.28 4.59 18.50
C TRP A 227 11.23 3.07 18.66
N ARG A 228 10.27 2.61 19.45
CA ARG A 228 9.93 1.19 19.62
C ARG A 228 8.45 1.02 19.24
N ILE A 229 8.17 0.20 18.24
CA ILE A 229 6.79 -0.02 17.79
C ILE A 229 6.34 -1.39 18.31
N PRO A 230 5.46 -1.44 19.32
CA PRO A 230 5.01 -2.72 19.87
C PRO A 230 4.19 -3.47 18.82
N LEU A 231 4.48 -4.76 18.66
CA LEU A 231 3.65 -5.67 17.89
C LEU A 231 2.69 -6.40 18.83
N ASN A 232 1.44 -6.56 18.42
CA ASN A 232 0.49 -7.35 19.21
C ASN A 232 1.00 -8.79 19.20
N ALA A 233 1.21 -9.38 20.38
CA ALA A 233 1.61 -10.77 20.49
C ALA A 233 0.52 -11.65 19.85
N ASP A 234 0.92 -12.62 19.03
CA ASP A 234 0.08 -13.66 18.45
C ASP A 234 -0.41 -14.65 19.55
N GLY A 235 -1.07 -14.13 20.60
CA GLY A 235 -1.74 -14.94 21.62
C GLY A 235 -0.85 -15.58 22.70
N GLU A 236 0.46 -15.34 22.74
CA GLU A 236 1.32 -15.89 23.81
C GLU A 236 1.68 -14.83 24.87
N GLU A 237 1.17 -15.04 26.09
CA GLU A 237 1.61 -14.33 27.30
C GLU A 237 3.06 -14.71 27.61
N GLY A 238 4.01 -13.80 27.35
CA GLY A 238 5.38 -14.00 27.84
C GLY A 238 6.41 -13.02 27.32
N GLU A 239 6.52 -12.83 26.01
CA GLU A 239 7.56 -11.99 25.42
C GLU A 239 7.05 -11.32 24.15
N GLY A 240 6.84 -10.00 24.21
CA GLY A 240 6.32 -9.24 23.07
C GLY A 240 7.33 -9.13 21.94
N TRP A 241 6.84 -8.94 20.71
CA TRP A 241 7.68 -8.53 19.59
C TRP A 241 7.62 -7.01 19.44
N VAL A 242 8.71 -6.42 18.95
CA VAL A 242 8.81 -4.98 18.73
C VAL A 242 9.56 -4.70 17.44
N LEU A 243 9.14 -3.67 16.70
CA LEU A 243 9.97 -3.13 15.62
C LEU A 243 10.89 -2.07 16.19
N VAL A 244 12.19 -2.22 15.95
CA VAL A 244 13.23 -1.25 16.30
C VAL A 244 13.98 -0.83 15.07
N HIS A 245 14.55 0.37 15.09
CA HIS A 245 15.39 0.87 14.01
C HIS A 245 16.53 -0.12 13.69
N ASP A 246 16.79 -0.35 12.41
CA ASP A 246 17.73 -1.39 11.96
C ASP A 246 19.22 -1.03 12.15
N GLY A 247 19.51 0.20 12.58
CA GLY A 247 20.85 0.70 12.84
C GLY A 247 21.54 1.28 11.61
N GLU A 248 20.94 1.16 10.42
CA GLU A 248 21.46 1.80 9.21
C GLU A 248 21.15 3.30 9.21
N ARG A 249 21.95 4.08 8.49
CA ARG A 249 21.64 5.51 8.34
C ARG A 249 20.32 5.65 7.54
N PRO A 250 19.37 6.49 7.97
CA PRO A 250 18.19 6.79 7.18
C PRO A 250 18.56 7.19 5.76
N ARG A 251 17.89 6.58 4.77
CA ARG A 251 18.18 6.88 3.36
C ARG A 251 17.60 8.23 3.01
N GLU A 252 18.37 9.00 2.26
CA GLU A 252 18.01 10.36 1.86
C GLU A 252 17.84 10.40 0.35
N SER A 253 16.75 11.01 -0.10
CA SER A 253 16.57 11.37 -1.50
C SER A 253 15.82 12.69 -1.62
N MET A 254 15.77 13.22 -2.84
CA MET A 254 15.09 14.47 -3.17
C MET A 254 14.55 14.38 -4.58
N TRP A 255 13.40 14.99 -4.82
CA TRP A 255 12.86 15.17 -6.15
C TRP A 255 12.26 16.57 -6.32
N LEU A 256 12.10 17.00 -7.58
CA LEU A 256 11.51 18.29 -7.92
C LEU A 256 10.03 18.11 -8.23
N GLY A 257 9.19 18.75 -7.43
CA GLY A 257 7.76 18.87 -7.65
C GLY A 257 7.38 20.25 -8.19
N THR A 258 6.12 20.40 -8.54
CA THR A 258 5.55 21.70 -8.94
C THR A 258 5.60 22.70 -7.79
N SER A 259 5.88 23.96 -8.08
CA SER A 259 5.74 25.08 -7.15
C SER A 259 4.31 25.22 -6.60
N ALA A 260 3.30 24.68 -7.29
CA ALA A 260 1.92 24.63 -6.81
C ALA A 260 1.73 23.80 -5.52
N LEU A 261 2.70 22.93 -5.18
CA LEU A 261 2.68 22.13 -3.95
C LEU A 261 3.36 22.84 -2.77
N ALA A 262 3.77 24.11 -2.86
CA ALA A 262 4.34 24.85 -1.75
C ALA A 262 3.25 25.43 -0.81
N PRO A 263 3.39 25.37 0.53
CA PRO A 263 2.58 26.14 1.47
C PRO A 263 3.13 27.58 1.62
N PRO A 264 2.37 28.62 2.04
CA PRO A 264 0.92 28.77 2.18
C PRO A 264 0.33 29.96 1.37
N GLY A 265 -1.00 30.02 1.23
CA GLY A 265 -1.71 31.26 0.87
C GLY A 265 -2.37 31.23 -0.51
N ASN A 266 -3.66 30.89 -0.53
CA ASN A 266 -4.61 31.08 -1.65
C ASN A 266 -4.28 30.50 -3.04
N THR A 267 -3.16 29.82 -3.26
CA THR A 267 -2.88 29.21 -4.57
C THR A 267 -3.74 27.96 -4.76
N ARG A 268 -4.98 28.21 -5.22
CA ARG A 268 -6.07 27.27 -5.53
C ARG A 268 -5.81 26.38 -6.75
N VAL A 269 -4.56 26.16 -7.15
CA VAL A 269 -4.27 25.40 -8.37
C VAL A 269 -3.63 24.08 -8.01
N LEU A 270 -4.46 23.23 -7.41
CA LEU A 270 -4.25 21.80 -7.44
C LEU A 270 -5.13 21.27 -8.55
N ASP A 271 -4.58 20.46 -9.45
CA ASP A 271 -5.42 19.78 -10.42
C ASP A 271 -6.30 18.78 -9.66
N LYS A 272 -7.60 19.10 -9.55
CA LYS A 272 -8.59 18.27 -8.86
C LYS A 272 -8.86 16.96 -9.59
N ARG A 273 -8.59 16.89 -10.90
CA ARG A 273 -8.88 15.72 -11.73
C ARG A 273 -7.98 14.54 -11.43
N THR A 274 -6.80 14.83 -10.86
CA THR A 274 -5.69 13.90 -10.61
C THR A 274 -5.11 13.23 -11.86
N ILE A 275 -5.95 12.73 -12.76
CA ILE A 275 -5.58 12.25 -14.08
C ILE A 275 -5.50 13.44 -15.04
N GLN A 276 -4.44 13.47 -15.84
CA GLN A 276 -4.29 14.42 -16.93
C GLN A 276 -5.29 14.08 -18.03
N GLU A 277 -6.25 14.98 -18.28
CA GLU A 277 -7.28 14.81 -19.31
C GLU A 277 -6.91 15.51 -20.63
N ASP A 278 -6.14 16.60 -20.56
CA ASP A 278 -5.77 17.44 -21.71
C ASP A 278 -4.28 17.84 -21.63
N GLU A 279 -3.53 17.57 -22.70
CA GLU A 279 -2.13 17.95 -22.84
C GLU A 279 -1.92 19.47 -22.88
N GLU A 280 -2.83 20.23 -23.48
CA GLU A 280 -2.68 21.69 -23.57
C GLU A 280 -2.90 22.36 -22.21
N GLU A 281 -3.80 21.82 -21.39
CA GLU A 281 -3.98 22.30 -20.02
C GLU A 281 -2.77 21.96 -19.14
N GLU A 282 -2.22 20.75 -19.25
CA GLU A 282 -1.00 20.38 -18.52
C GLU A 282 0.18 21.30 -18.91
N LYS A 283 0.33 21.65 -20.20
CA LYS A 283 1.33 22.64 -20.64
C LYS A 283 1.11 24.03 -20.03
N ARG A 284 -0.14 24.46 -19.88
CA ARG A 284 -0.46 25.74 -19.22
C ARG A 284 -0.10 25.70 -17.74
N LEU A 285 -0.33 24.57 -17.07
CA LEU A 285 0.06 24.37 -15.68
C LEU A 285 1.59 24.33 -15.53
N ASP A 286 2.31 23.62 -16.40
CA ASP A 286 3.78 23.58 -16.44
C ASP A 286 4.38 25.00 -16.58
N GLN A 287 3.74 25.89 -17.35
CA GLN A 287 4.15 27.29 -17.50
C GLN A 287 3.82 28.15 -16.28
N ALA A 288 2.65 27.94 -15.67
CA ALA A 288 2.20 28.72 -14.51
C ALA A 288 2.93 28.30 -13.22
N HIS A 289 3.31 27.04 -13.13
CA HIS A 289 3.84 26.40 -11.93
C HIS A 289 5.07 25.54 -12.29
N PRO A 290 6.28 26.11 -12.29
CA PRO A 290 7.49 25.38 -12.62
C PRO A 290 7.75 24.22 -11.65
N MET A 291 8.44 23.19 -12.15
CA MET A 291 8.87 22.00 -11.40
C MET A 291 10.20 22.26 -10.66
N ASP A 292 10.21 23.20 -9.72
CA ASP A 292 11.40 23.64 -8.98
C ASP A 292 11.28 23.49 -7.46
N LEU A 293 10.12 23.03 -6.95
CA LEU A 293 9.92 22.78 -5.54
C LEU A 293 10.68 21.53 -5.12
N LYS A 294 11.69 21.70 -4.26
CA LYS A 294 12.45 20.57 -3.74
C LYS A 294 11.66 19.85 -2.64
N LEU A 295 11.39 18.57 -2.87
CA LEU A 295 10.75 17.65 -1.95
C LEU A 295 11.79 16.65 -1.44
N HIS A 296 12.09 16.73 -0.15
CA HIS A 296 13.04 15.86 0.54
C HIS A 296 12.33 14.65 1.09
N VAL A 297 12.91 13.47 0.88
CA VAL A 297 12.39 12.19 1.34
C VAL A 297 13.41 11.54 2.27
N ARG A 298 12.91 10.93 3.34
CA ARG A 298 13.69 10.19 4.33
C ARG A 298 13.05 8.82 4.51
N LYS A 299 13.80 7.75 4.24
CA LYS A 299 13.36 6.38 4.50
C LYS A 299 14.07 5.84 5.73
N ILE A 300 13.30 5.36 6.69
CA ILE A 300 13.74 4.79 7.96
C ILE A 300 13.26 3.36 8.01
N PHE A 301 14.14 2.43 8.36
CA PHE A 301 13.81 1.01 8.38
C PHE A 301 13.76 0.51 9.82
N PHE A 302 12.71 -0.24 10.12
CA PHE A 302 12.55 -0.93 11.39
C PHE A 302 12.47 -2.43 11.14
N ARG A 303 13.11 -3.22 12.00
CA ARG A 303 13.10 -4.68 11.95
C ARG A 303 12.49 -5.26 13.22
N ARG A 304 11.79 -6.37 13.04
CA ARG A 304 11.20 -7.15 14.13
C ARG A 304 12.32 -7.77 14.98
N VAL A 305 12.24 -7.52 16.28
CA VAL A 305 13.11 -8.13 17.29
C VAL A 305 12.28 -8.56 18.48
N ARG A 306 12.82 -9.53 19.23
CA ARG A 306 12.25 -9.97 20.51
C ARG A 306 12.49 -8.85 21.54
N ALA A 307 11.43 -8.43 22.26
CA ALA A 307 11.41 -7.19 23.04
C ALA A 307 12.30 -7.19 24.28
#